data_AF-X1CSA6-F1
#
_entry.id   AF-X1CSA6-F1
#
_cell.length_a   1.000
_cell.length_b   1.000
_cell.length_c   1.000
_cell.angle_alpha   90.00
_cell.angle_beta   90.00
_cell.angle_gamma   90.00
#
_symmetry.space_group_name_H-M   'P 1'
#
loop_
_entity.id
_entity.type
_entity.pdbx_description
1 polymer ?
#
loop_
_entity_poly.entity_id
_entity_poly.type
_entity_poly.pdbx_seq_one_letter_code
_entity_poly.pdbx_strand_id
1 'polypeptide(L)'
;MKFCQIKYADYNDKKISYYRNEYVIAHETAHQWWYSVVGNDEINQPWLDEAFAEYSTYQYFINKYSEEERENIFSTMHRKPRSIEVPPKVMSKTIRDYEDFGEYGAEIYKGGSELLFKLEDHLGKEVMYEILR
;
A
#
# COMPACT_ATOMS: atom_id res chain seq x y z
N MET A 1 12.34 -21.83 -2.62
CA MET A 1 12.01 -20.49 -2.09
C MET A 1 12.84 -19.47 -2.84
N LYS A 2 12.22 -18.68 -3.75
CA LYS A 2 12.90 -17.56 -4.41
C LYS A 2 12.67 -16.33 -3.54
N PHE A 3 13.71 -15.85 -2.87
CA PHE A 3 13.68 -14.56 -2.20
C PHE A 3 13.43 -13.45 -3.22
N CYS A 4 12.52 -12.53 -2.90
CA CYS A 4 12.31 -11.31 -3.65
C CYS A 4 13.64 -10.55 -3.74
N GLN A 5 14.24 -10.52 -4.93
CA GLN A 5 15.45 -9.75 -5.16
C GLN A 5 15.06 -8.29 -5.35
N ILE A 6 15.22 -7.49 -4.29
CA ILE A 6 15.06 -6.04 -4.34
C ILE A 6 16.14 -5.47 -5.28
N LYS A 7 15.73 -5.02 -6.47
CA LYS A 7 16.61 -4.26 -7.37
C LYS A 7 16.68 -2.81 -6.87
N TYR A 8 17.88 -2.37 -6.51
CA TYR A 8 18.16 -0.97 -6.23
C TYR A 8 18.13 -0.19 -7.56
N ALA A 9 17.24 0.80 -7.66
CA ALA A 9 17.28 1.80 -8.72
C ALA A 9 18.07 3.01 -8.20
N ASP A 10 19.16 3.34 -8.87
CA ASP A 10 20.02 4.47 -8.53
C ASP A 10 19.33 5.78 -8.99
N TYR A 11 18.84 6.55 -8.02
CA TYR A 11 18.22 7.86 -8.25
C TYR A 11 19.13 8.94 -7.69
N ASN A 12 19.52 9.90 -8.54
CA ASN A 12 20.46 10.98 -8.23
C ASN A 12 20.00 11.96 -7.12
N ASP A 13 18.80 11.78 -6.54
CA ASP A 13 18.31 12.56 -5.40
C ASP A 13 18.29 11.71 -4.12
N LYS A 14 19.22 12.00 -3.21
CA LYS A 14 19.38 11.30 -1.93
C LYS A 14 18.12 11.32 -1.07
N LYS A 15 17.30 12.38 -1.16
CA LYS A 15 16.07 12.52 -0.35
C LYS A 15 14.99 11.56 -0.84
N ILE A 16 14.81 11.45 -2.15
CA ILE A 16 13.87 10.50 -2.77
C ILE A 16 14.28 9.05 -2.47
N SER A 17 15.58 8.75 -2.57
CA SER A 17 16.11 7.42 -2.23
C SER A 17 15.84 7.06 -0.76
N TYR A 18 16.01 8.00 0.16
CA TYR A 18 15.72 7.81 1.58
C TYR A 18 14.24 7.48 1.83
N TYR A 19 13.31 8.28 1.31
CA TYR A 19 11.87 8.01 1.49
C TYR A 19 11.43 6.69 0.87
N ARG A 20 12.01 6.31 -0.28
CA ARG A 20 11.71 5.01 -0.90
C ARG A 20 12.14 3.84 -0.02
N ASN A 21 13.34 3.90 0.56
CA ASN A 21 13.82 2.85 1.46
C ASN A 21 12.96 2.80 2.74
N GLU A 22 12.60 3.96 3.28
CA GLU A 22 11.72 4.04 4.44
C GLU A 22 10.32 3.50 4.14
N TYR A 23 9.77 3.78 2.95
CA TYR A 23 8.52 3.20 2.47
C TYR A 23 8.57 1.68 2.41
N VAL A 24 9.63 1.10 1.80
CA VAL A 24 9.79 -0.36 1.76
C VAL A 24 9.88 -0.93 3.16
N ILE A 25 10.67 -0.32 4.05
CA ILE A 25 10.79 -0.79 5.44
C ILE A 25 9.44 -0.76 6.15
N ALA A 26 8.67 0.32 6.01
CA ALA A 26 7.35 0.45 6.62
C ALA A 26 6.36 -0.60 6.06
N HIS A 27 6.37 -0.82 4.75
CA HIS A 27 5.50 -1.80 4.06
C HIS A 27 5.78 -3.23 4.50
N GLU A 28 7.05 -3.65 4.45
CA GLU A 28 7.46 -4.99 4.89
C GLU A 28 7.29 -5.19 6.40
N THR A 29 7.31 -4.11 7.18
CA THR A 29 6.96 -4.14 8.61
C THR A 29 5.45 -4.33 8.80
N ALA A 30 4.61 -3.68 8.00
CA ALA A 30 3.16 -3.84 8.07
C ALA A 30 2.70 -5.27 7.73
N HIS A 31 3.39 -5.95 6.80
CA HIS A 31 3.16 -7.38 6.54
C HIS A 31 3.41 -8.26 7.77
N GLN A 32 4.24 -7.86 8.74
CA GLN A 32 4.39 -8.63 9.98
C GLN A 32 3.07 -8.77 10.74
N TRP A 33 2.11 -7.85 10.54
CA TRP A 33 0.76 -7.99 11.06
C TRP A 33 -0.19 -8.64 10.05
N TRP A 34 -0.35 -8.02 8.87
CA TRP A 34 -1.41 -8.39 7.91
C TRP A 34 -1.18 -9.73 7.19
N TYR A 35 0.07 -10.07 6.91
CA TYR A 35 0.44 -11.38 6.39
C TYR A 35 0.62 -12.37 7.53
N SER A 36 1.52 -12.07 8.46
CA SER A 36 2.03 -13.08 9.40
C SER A 36 1.10 -13.37 10.59
N VAL A 37 0.48 -12.35 11.18
CA VAL A 37 -0.36 -12.52 12.40
C VAL A 37 -1.81 -12.80 12.02
N VAL A 38 -2.40 -11.97 11.15
CA VAL A 38 -3.78 -12.15 10.69
C VAL A 38 -3.90 -13.39 9.82
N GLY A 39 -2.93 -13.62 8.92
CA GLY A 39 -2.91 -14.79 8.03
C GLY A 39 -4.01 -14.73 6.98
N ASN A 40 -3.72 -14.15 5.81
CA ASN A 40 -4.65 -14.08 4.69
C ASN A 40 -4.24 -15.05 3.55
N ASP A 41 -5.12 -15.24 2.56
CA ASP A 41 -4.81 -15.99 1.33
C ASP A 41 -4.23 -15.02 0.29
N GLU A 42 -2.93 -14.78 0.36
CA GLU A 42 -2.22 -13.79 -0.46
C GLU A 42 -2.24 -14.13 -1.96
N ILE A 43 -2.50 -15.40 -2.29
CA ILE A 43 -2.55 -15.87 -3.67
C ILE A 43 -3.91 -15.56 -4.29
N ASN A 44 -5.00 -15.88 -3.58
CA ASN A 44 -6.35 -15.77 -4.12
C ASN A 44 -7.05 -14.46 -3.71
N GLN A 45 -6.57 -13.79 -2.66
CA GLN A 45 -7.08 -12.52 -2.15
C GLN A 45 -5.93 -11.53 -1.84
N PRO A 46 -5.01 -11.26 -2.80
CA PRO A 46 -3.81 -10.44 -2.60
C PRO A 46 -4.09 -9.04 -2.06
N TRP A 47 -5.29 -8.51 -2.29
CA TRP A 47 -5.68 -7.20 -1.76
C TRP A 47 -5.72 -7.16 -0.23
N LEU A 48 -6.04 -8.25 0.46
CA LEU A 48 -6.05 -8.27 1.92
C LEU A 48 -4.65 -8.08 2.50
N ASP A 49 -3.63 -8.58 1.81
CA ASP A 49 -2.25 -8.43 2.23
C ASP A 49 -1.70 -7.05 1.86
N GLU A 50 -1.65 -6.79 0.55
CA GLU A 50 -0.94 -5.65 0.00
C GLU A 50 -1.68 -4.33 0.27
N ALA A 51 -3.01 -4.30 0.19
CA ALA A 51 -3.75 -3.06 0.40
C ALA A 51 -3.67 -2.59 1.85
N PHE A 52 -3.74 -3.51 2.80
CA PHE A 52 -3.66 -3.19 4.22
C PHE A 52 -2.23 -2.81 4.63
N ALA A 53 -1.22 -3.50 4.10
CA ALA A 53 0.18 -3.11 4.28
C ALA A 53 0.46 -1.71 3.68
N GLU A 54 -0.05 -1.45 2.48
CA GLU A 54 0.07 -0.17 1.79
C GLU A 54 -0.64 0.96 2.56
N TYR A 55 -1.89 0.73 2.98
CA TYR A 55 -2.64 1.69 3.80
C TYR A 55 -1.93 1.98 5.13
N SER A 56 -1.42 0.95 5.81
CA SER A 56 -0.68 1.11 7.07
C SER A 56 0.60 1.92 6.87
N THR A 57 1.30 1.69 5.74
CA THR A 57 2.46 2.47 5.33
C THR A 57 2.10 3.94 5.16
N TYR A 58 1.01 4.24 4.45
CA TYR A 58 0.57 5.62 4.32
C TYR A 58 0.19 6.27 5.64
N GLN A 59 -0.50 5.56 6.53
CA GLN A 59 -0.81 6.06 7.88
C GLN A 59 0.46 6.37 8.67
N TYR A 60 1.50 5.53 8.57
CA TYR A 60 2.80 5.80 9.18
C TYR A 60 3.41 7.12 8.66
N PHE A 61 3.41 7.34 7.34
CA PHE A 61 3.93 8.59 6.76
C PHE A 61 3.10 9.81 7.16
N ILE A 62 1.76 9.70 7.16
CA ILE A 62 0.84 10.76 7.60
C ILE A 62 1.11 11.16 9.04
N ASN A 63 1.35 10.19 9.93
CA ASN A 63 1.57 10.45 11.35
C ASN A 63 2.99 10.93 11.65
N LYS A 64 3.98 10.60 10.81
CA LYS A 64 5.40 10.92 11.04
C LYS A 64 5.82 12.27 10.48
N TYR A 65 5.33 12.65 9.30
CA TYR A 65 5.82 13.80 8.54
C TYR A 65 4.86 14.99 8.60
N SER A 66 5.40 16.19 8.32
CA SER A 66 4.59 17.39 8.15
C SER A 66 3.71 17.31 6.90
N GLU A 67 2.67 18.14 6.82
CA GLU A 67 1.75 18.22 5.68
C GLU A 67 2.48 18.52 4.35
N GLU A 68 3.50 19.38 4.38
CA GLU A 68 4.33 19.70 3.21
C GLU A 68 5.18 18.51 2.74
N GLU A 69 5.80 17.81 3.68
CA GLU A 69 6.57 16.60 3.36
C GLU A 69 5.67 15.48 2.86
N ARG A 70 4.48 15.35 3.45
CA ARG A 70 3.45 14.43 3.00
C ARG A 70 3.10 14.67 1.53
N GLU A 71 2.76 15.90 1.15
CA GLU A 71 2.37 16.19 -0.24
C GLU A 71 3.51 15.89 -1.24
N ASN A 72 4.76 16.15 -0.85
CA ASN A 72 5.92 15.80 -1.67
C ASN A 72 6.11 14.28 -1.82
N ILE A 73 5.93 13.52 -0.73
CA ILE A 73 6.07 12.06 -0.73
C ILE A 73 4.92 11.43 -1.52
N PHE A 74 3.68 11.85 -1.26
CA PHE A 74 2.50 11.38 -1.96
C PHE A 74 2.54 11.74 -3.44
N SER A 75 2.87 12.96 -3.84
CA SER A 75 2.98 13.30 -5.28
C SER A 75 4.07 12.50 -6.01
N THR A 76 5.12 12.07 -5.30
CA THR A 76 6.21 11.26 -5.87
C THR A 76 5.86 9.77 -5.94
N MET A 77 5.19 9.23 -4.92
CA MET A 77 4.86 7.80 -4.79
C MET A 77 3.47 7.45 -5.37
N HIS A 78 2.49 8.32 -5.13
CA HIS A 78 1.17 8.36 -5.74
C HIS A 78 1.12 9.32 -6.94
N ARG A 79 1.50 8.82 -8.12
CA ARG A 79 0.80 9.30 -9.33
C ARG A 79 -0.68 8.98 -9.14
N LYS A 80 -1.52 10.02 -9.15
CA LYS A 80 -2.98 10.00 -8.87
C LYS A 80 -3.67 8.70 -9.30
N PRO A 81 -4.60 8.16 -8.47
CA PRO A 81 -5.35 6.96 -8.80
C PRO A 81 -6.11 7.09 -10.12
N ARG A 82 -6.17 6.00 -10.90
CA ARG A 82 -6.66 6.03 -12.29
C ARG A 82 -8.18 6.06 -12.43
N SER A 83 -9.00 5.56 -11.49
CA SER A 83 -10.47 5.65 -11.58
C SER A 83 -11.21 4.98 -10.40
N ILE A 84 -12.50 5.30 -10.31
CA ILE A 84 -13.45 5.17 -9.18
C ILE A 84 -14.11 3.76 -9.04
N GLU A 85 -13.82 2.78 -9.90
CA GLU A 85 -14.47 1.44 -9.89
C GLU A 85 -13.76 0.38 -9.02
N VAL A 86 -13.04 0.85 -8.00
CA VAL A 86 -12.02 0.07 -7.28
C VAL A 86 -12.56 -1.10 -6.43
N PRO A 87 -13.68 -0.99 -5.68
CA PRO A 87 -13.98 -1.99 -4.65
C PRO A 87 -14.27 -3.41 -5.18
N PRO A 88 -15.21 -3.63 -6.13
CA PRO A 88 -15.54 -4.99 -6.58
C PRO A 88 -14.42 -5.60 -7.41
N LYS A 89 -13.73 -4.77 -8.20
CA LYS A 89 -12.67 -5.23 -9.09
C LYS A 89 -11.50 -5.78 -8.31
N VAL A 90 -10.98 -5.02 -7.34
CA VAL A 90 -9.80 -5.42 -6.55
C VAL A 90 -10.08 -6.68 -5.71
N MET A 91 -11.25 -6.78 -5.08
CA MET A 91 -11.60 -7.94 -4.25
C MET A 91 -11.77 -9.26 -5.03
N SER A 92 -12.04 -9.16 -6.33
CA SER A 92 -12.28 -10.32 -7.20
C SER A 92 -11.03 -10.90 -7.86
N LYS A 93 -9.87 -10.25 -7.69
CA LYS A 93 -8.64 -10.56 -8.42
C LYS A 93 -7.68 -11.39 -7.58
N THR A 94 -7.02 -12.34 -8.23
CA THR A 94 -5.95 -13.18 -7.70
C THR A 94 -4.61 -12.71 -8.24
N ILE A 95 -3.49 -13.16 -7.65
CA ILE A 95 -2.15 -12.88 -8.19
C ILE A 95 -1.97 -13.40 -9.63
N ARG A 96 -2.75 -14.44 -10.02
CA ARG A 96 -2.66 -15.08 -11.34
C ARG A 96 -3.37 -14.29 -12.44
N ASP A 97 -4.14 -13.28 -12.08
CA ASP A 97 -4.85 -12.41 -13.02
C ASP A 97 -3.95 -11.31 -13.61
N TYR A 98 -2.70 -11.23 -13.17
CA TYR A 98 -1.74 -10.20 -13.59
C TYR A 98 -0.51 -10.82 -14.23
N GLU A 99 -0.14 -10.30 -15.41
CA GLU A 99 1.10 -10.65 -16.09
C GLU A 99 2.23 -9.64 -15.79
N ASP A 100 1.86 -8.39 -15.46
CA ASP A 100 2.78 -7.28 -15.20
C ASP A 100 2.65 -6.74 -13.77
N PHE A 101 3.79 -6.48 -13.13
CA PHE A 101 3.83 -5.93 -11.77
C PHE A 101 3.29 -4.49 -11.71
N GLY A 102 3.41 -3.71 -12.78
CA GLY A 102 2.86 -2.37 -12.84
C GLY A 102 1.33 -2.36 -12.77
N GLU A 103 0.66 -3.31 -13.43
CA GLU A 103 -0.79 -3.49 -13.32
C GLU A 103 -1.20 -4.00 -11.94
N TYR A 104 -0.52 -5.02 -11.43
CA TYR A 104 -0.72 -5.54 -10.07
C TYR A 104 -0.56 -4.42 -9.01
N GLY A 105 0.53 -3.67 -9.09
CA GLY A 105 0.83 -2.53 -8.21
C GLY A 105 -0.22 -1.42 -8.29
N ALA A 106 -0.72 -1.12 -9.49
CA ALA A 106 -1.74 -0.09 -9.66
C ALA A 106 -3.11 -0.52 -9.11
N GLU A 107 -3.52 -1.77 -9.30
CA GLU A 107 -4.83 -2.24 -8.87
C GLU A 107 -4.85 -2.70 -7.41
N ILE A 108 -3.93 -3.58 -7.02
CA ILE A 108 -3.94 -4.25 -5.73
C ILE A 108 -3.41 -3.34 -4.62
N TYR A 109 -2.23 -2.72 -4.80
CA TYR A 109 -1.66 -1.82 -3.78
C TYR A 109 -2.41 -0.48 -3.77
N LYS A 110 -2.34 0.26 -4.89
CA LYS A 110 -2.86 1.64 -4.94
C LYS A 110 -4.38 1.67 -4.92
N GLY A 111 -5.03 0.84 -5.73
CA GLY A 111 -6.49 0.72 -5.69
C GLY A 111 -6.99 0.18 -4.36
N GLY A 112 -6.42 -0.93 -3.88
CA GLY A 112 -6.81 -1.50 -2.59
C GLY A 112 -6.68 -0.52 -1.42
N SER A 113 -5.56 0.20 -1.31
CA SER A 113 -5.38 1.19 -0.24
C SER A 113 -6.34 2.39 -0.38
N GLU A 114 -6.67 2.82 -1.61
CA GLU A 114 -7.69 3.84 -1.85
C GLU A 114 -9.06 3.41 -1.33
N LEU A 115 -9.43 2.15 -1.50
CA LEU A 115 -10.66 1.60 -0.92
C LEU A 115 -10.66 1.76 0.61
N LEU A 116 -9.55 1.44 1.27
CA LEU A 116 -9.44 1.55 2.73
C LEU A 116 -9.48 3.01 3.20
N PHE A 117 -8.87 3.94 2.47
CA PHE A 117 -8.99 5.36 2.75
C PHE A 117 -10.42 5.88 2.57
N LYS A 118 -11.12 5.46 1.51
CA LYS A 118 -12.54 5.80 1.34
C LYS A 118 -13.42 5.24 2.46
N LEU A 119 -13.08 4.06 2.96
CA LEU A 119 -13.75 3.48 4.12
C LEU A 119 -13.48 4.32 5.39
N GLU A 120 -12.23 4.74 5.61
CA GLU A 120 -11.89 5.66 6.71
C GLU A 120 -12.64 6.99 6.59
N ASP A 121 -12.67 7.61 5.40
CA ASP A 121 -13.39 8.86 5.16
C ASP A 121 -14.89 8.73 5.49
N HIS A 122 -15.47 7.56 5.20
CA HIS A 122 -16.87 7.28 5.47
C HIS A 122 -17.17 7.00 6.95
N LEU A 123 -16.30 6.25 7.63
CA LEU A 123 -16.50 5.81 9.02
C LEU A 123 -15.97 6.81 10.06
N GLY A 124 -14.98 7.62 9.67
CA GLY A 124 -14.14 8.39 10.57
C GLY A 124 -12.91 7.58 11.06
N LYS A 125 -11.80 8.29 11.27
CA LYS A 125 -10.51 7.73 11.68
C LYS A 125 -10.58 6.90 12.97
N GLU A 126 -11.34 7.37 13.96
CA GLU A 126 -11.48 6.67 15.25
C GLU A 126 -12.12 5.29 15.08
N VAL A 127 -13.24 5.22 14.35
CA VAL A 127 -13.96 3.98 14.08
C VAL A 127 -13.11 3.04 13.21
N MET A 128 -12.43 3.57 12.19
CA MET A 128 -11.52 2.78 11.38
C MET A 128 -10.42 2.14 12.25
N TYR A 129 -9.83 2.90 13.17
CA TYR A 129 -8.78 2.42 14.06
C TYR A 129 -9.30 1.45 15.13
N GLU A 130 -10.59 1.44 15.44
CA GLU A 130 -11.20 0.41 16.28
C GLU A 130 -11.41 -0.89 15.50
N ILE A 131 -11.79 -0.81 14.23
CA ILE A 131 -11.96 -1.97 13.34
C ILE A 131 -10.62 -2.68 13.08
N LEU A 132 -9.52 -1.92 12.99
CA LEU A 132 -8.20 -2.45 12.67
C LEU A 132 -7.41 -3.00 13.89
N ARG A 133 -7.95 -2.87 15.12
CA ARG A 133 -7.33 -3.38 16.35
C ARG A 133 -7.67 -4.84 16.61
#